data_AF-A0A645HCU7-F1
#
_entry.id   AF-A0A645HCU7-F1
#
_cell.length_a   1.000
_cell.length_b   1.000
_cell.length_c   1.000
_cell.angle_alpha   90.00
_cell.angle_beta   90.00
_cell.angle_gamma   90.00
#
_symmetry.space_group_name_H-M   'P 1'
#
loop_
_entity.id
_entity.type
_entity.pdbx_description
1 polymer ?
#
loop_
_entity_poly.entity_id
_entity_poly.type
_entity_poly.pdbx_seq_one_letter_code
_entity_poly.pdbx_strand_id
1 'polypeptide(L)'
;MFWTEKYDENTIVAGLDGRYRVSEGRIAGATYRFASCAAWLEDGSLEVWIRPLEHAQVRKLNFVFSGREVKMKSSAEKGLYDLALFGIDFKGLKADDVFKSLAKVAATVLEPIVEPDLNGRFAEDVQVPAE
;
A
#
# COMPACT_ATOMS: atom_id res chain seq x y z
N MET A 1 -0.74 7.84 -10.23
CA MET A 1 -1.24 6.48 -9.92
C MET A 1 -2.75 6.59 -9.72
N PHE A 2 -3.52 5.64 -10.26
CA PHE A 2 -4.98 5.60 -10.17
C PHE A 2 -5.45 4.28 -9.56
N TRP A 3 -6.47 4.31 -8.72
CA TRP A 3 -7.17 3.11 -8.24
C TRP A 3 -8.62 3.43 -7.88
N THR A 4 -9.44 2.38 -7.75
CA THR A 4 -10.84 2.47 -7.32
C THR A 4 -11.04 1.65 -6.05
N GLU A 5 -11.55 2.28 -5.00
CA GLU A 5 -11.88 1.66 -3.72
C GLU A 5 -13.40 1.60 -3.56
N LYS A 6 -14.02 0.48 -3.96
CA LYS A 6 -15.49 0.21 -3.96
C LYS A 6 -16.35 1.22 -4.74
N TYR A 7 -16.35 2.48 -4.34
CA TYR A 7 -17.06 3.61 -4.97
C TYR A 7 -16.20 4.86 -5.16
N ASP A 8 -15.04 4.96 -4.49
CA ASP A 8 -14.17 6.13 -4.56
C ASP A 8 -13.05 5.89 -5.58
N GLU A 9 -13.02 6.70 -6.64
CA GLU A 9 -11.90 6.77 -7.58
C GLU A 9 -10.84 7.74 -7.05
N ASN A 10 -9.60 7.28 -7.06
CA ASN A 10 -8.48 8.02 -6.52
C ASN A 10 -7.38 8.16 -7.55
N THR A 11 -6.88 9.39 -7.71
CA THR A 11 -5.66 9.67 -8.45
C THR A 11 -4.69 10.40 -7.54
N ILE A 12 -3.51 9.83 -7.34
CA ILE A 12 -2.42 10.48 -6.60
C ILE A 12 -1.23 10.74 -7.51
N VAL A 13 -0.50 11.81 -7.21
CA VAL A 13 0.74 12.13 -7.91
C VAL A 13 1.89 11.47 -7.16
N ALA A 14 2.52 10.48 -7.80
CA ALA A 14 3.73 9.83 -7.28
C ALA A 14 4.94 10.32 -8.06
N GLY A 15 5.85 11.01 -7.37
CA GLY A 15 7.08 11.49 -7.96
C GLY A 15 8.06 10.38 -8.32
N LEU A 16 8.29 10.11 -9.62
CA LEU A 16 9.23 9.08 -10.09
C LEU A 16 10.72 9.37 -9.80
N ASP A 17 11.02 10.58 -9.32
CA ASP A 17 12.35 11.05 -8.91
C ASP A 17 12.66 10.73 -7.43
N GLY A 18 11.85 9.89 -6.79
CA GLY A 18 11.95 9.58 -5.36
C GLY A 18 11.50 10.71 -4.43
N ARG A 19 11.02 11.85 -4.96
CA ARG A 19 10.58 12.98 -4.14
C ARG A 19 9.08 12.95 -3.89
N TYR A 20 8.70 13.15 -2.63
CA TYR A 20 7.31 13.23 -2.22
C TYR A 20 6.58 14.39 -2.90
N ARG A 21 5.39 14.10 -3.42
CA ARG A 21 4.40 15.07 -3.87
C ARG A 21 3.13 14.85 -3.08
N VAL A 22 2.38 15.93 -2.84
CA VAL A 22 1.13 15.88 -2.07
C VAL A 22 -0.04 16.05 -3.02
N SER A 23 -1.01 15.14 -2.92
CA SER A 23 -2.28 15.18 -3.65
C SER A 23 -3.43 14.78 -2.73
N GLU A 24 -4.64 15.25 -3.03
CA GLU A 24 -5.84 14.86 -2.28
C GLU A 24 -6.53 13.65 -2.90
N GLY A 25 -7.21 12.84 -2.08
CA GLY A 25 -8.03 11.72 -2.51
C GLY A 25 -9.05 11.34 -1.44
N ARG A 26 -9.88 10.34 -1.71
CA ARG A 26 -10.95 9.87 -0.81
C ARG A 26 -10.86 8.39 -0.53
N ILE A 27 -10.92 8.02 0.74
CA ILE A 27 -11.01 6.62 1.17
C ILE A 27 -12.23 6.48 2.05
N ALA A 28 -13.14 5.58 1.66
CA ALA A 28 -14.39 5.29 2.37
C ALA A 28 -15.19 6.57 2.70
N GLY A 29 -15.28 7.49 1.74
CA GLY A 29 -15.98 8.76 1.88
C GLY A 29 -15.24 9.87 2.64
N ALA A 30 -14.12 9.59 3.31
CA ALA A 30 -13.30 10.59 3.99
C ALA A 30 -12.21 11.16 3.06
N THR A 31 -11.90 12.46 3.20
CA THR A 31 -10.86 13.13 2.40
C THR A 31 -9.51 13.04 3.10
N TYR A 32 -8.48 12.68 2.35
CA TYR A 32 -7.12 12.53 2.81
C TYR A 32 -6.15 13.30 1.92
N ARG A 33 -5.04 13.75 2.51
CA ARG A 33 -3.87 14.21 1.76
C ARG A 33 -2.87 13.06 1.72
N PHE A 34 -2.40 12.74 0.53
CA PHE A 34 -1.42 11.68 0.31
C PHE A 34 -0.09 12.30 -0.06
N ALA A 35 0.93 12.07 0.75
CA ALA A 35 2.32 12.26 0.36
C ALA A 35 2.82 10.98 -0.32
N SER A 36 3.16 11.08 -1.60
CA SER A 36 3.56 9.92 -2.41
C SER A 36 4.81 10.17 -3.23
N CYS A 37 5.64 9.14 -3.34
CA CYS A 37 6.80 9.11 -4.22
C CYS A 37 6.95 7.73 -4.84
N ALA A 38 7.79 7.64 -5.87
CA ALA A 38 8.15 6.39 -6.50
C ALA A 38 9.62 6.44 -6.94
N ALA A 39 10.30 5.31 -6.91
CA ALA A 39 11.68 5.21 -7.35
C ALA A 39 11.94 3.84 -7.97
N TRP A 40 12.75 3.82 -9.02
CA TRP A 40 13.33 2.59 -9.55
C TRP A 40 14.44 2.11 -8.62
N LEU A 41 14.43 0.83 -8.29
CA LEU A 41 15.47 0.17 -7.51
C LEU A 41 16.54 -0.41 -8.44
N GLU A 42 17.70 -0.75 -7.87
CA GLU A 42 18.85 -1.29 -8.62
C GLU A 42 18.54 -2.62 -9.32
N ASP A 43 17.59 -3.39 -8.78
CA ASP A 43 17.13 -4.67 -9.35
C ASP A 43 16.13 -4.50 -10.50
N GLY A 44 15.80 -3.26 -10.89
CA GLY A 44 14.84 -2.94 -11.94
C GLY A 44 13.38 -2.99 -11.50
N SER A 45 13.09 -3.19 -10.22
CA SER A 45 11.73 -3.05 -9.68
C SER A 45 11.37 -1.57 -9.45
N LEU A 46 10.07 -1.25 -9.52
CA LEU A 46 9.55 0.08 -9.19
C LEU A 46 8.89 0.03 -7.81
N GLU A 47 9.35 0.84 -6.88
CA GLU A 47 8.73 0.98 -5.57
C GLU A 47 7.92 2.28 -5.50
N VAL A 48 6.67 2.21 -5.04
CA VAL A 48 5.78 3.35 -4.84
C VAL A 48 5.40 3.43 -3.36
N TRP A 49 5.59 4.61 -2.77
CA TRP A 49 5.25 4.90 -1.38
C TRP A 49 4.02 5.79 -1.34
N ILE A 50 3.05 5.44 -0.50
CA ILE A 50 1.80 6.15 -0.33
C ILE A 50 1.57 6.37 1.16
N ARG A 51 1.64 7.63 1.60
CA ARG A 51 1.39 8.02 2.98
C ARG A 51 0.19 8.95 3.06
N PRO A 52 -0.96 8.50 3.56
CA PRO A 52 -2.00 9.40 4.04
C PRO A 52 -1.43 10.22 5.21
N LEU A 53 -1.54 11.55 5.18
CA LEU A 53 -0.99 12.43 6.21
C LEU A 53 -1.81 12.41 7.50
N GLU A 54 -3.09 12.08 7.39
CA GLU A 54 -4.03 11.99 8.51
C GLU A 54 -4.05 10.59 9.16
N HIS A 55 -3.27 9.64 8.65
CA HIS A 55 -3.19 8.27 9.17
C HIS A 55 -1.74 7.84 9.43
N ALA A 56 -1.55 6.93 10.37
CA ALA A 56 -0.21 6.48 10.77
C ALA A 56 0.44 5.48 9.77
N GLN A 57 -0.35 4.87 8.89
CA GLN A 57 0.09 3.72 8.10
C GLN A 57 0.57 4.17 6.72
N VAL A 58 1.82 3.83 6.39
CA VAL A 58 2.36 3.96 5.03
C VAL A 58 2.10 2.66 4.27
N ARG A 59 1.67 2.79 3.01
CA ARG A 59 1.56 1.68 2.06
C ARG A 59 2.73 1.74 1.08
N LYS A 60 3.36 0.60 0.84
CA LYS A 60 4.40 0.42 -0.18
C LYS A 60 3.93 -0.59 -1.20
N LEU A 61 4.07 -0.24 -2.47
CA LEU A 61 3.79 -1.10 -3.60
C LEU A 61 5.09 -1.35 -4.35
N ASN A 62 5.53 -2.60 -4.42
CA ASN A 62 6.70 -2.99 -5.19
C ASN A 62 6.25 -3.74 -6.44
N PHE A 63 6.60 -3.20 -7.60
CA PHE A 63 6.30 -3.76 -8.90
C PHE A 63 7.55 -4.42 -9.49
N VAL A 64 7.46 -5.74 -9.71
CA VAL A 64 8.50 -6.52 -10.37
C VAL A 64 8.04 -6.85 -11.78
N PHE A 65 8.86 -6.50 -12.78
CA PHE A 65 8.54 -6.65 -14.19
C PHE A 65 9.26 -7.86 -14.79
N SER A 66 8.53 -8.68 -15.55
CA SER A 66 9.05 -9.81 -16.32
C SER A 66 8.48 -9.76 -17.73
N GLY A 67 9.17 -9.06 -18.64
CA GLY A 67 8.66 -8.78 -19.98
C GLY A 67 7.37 -7.96 -19.93
N ARG A 68 6.24 -8.56 -20.32
CA ARG A 68 4.91 -7.92 -20.28
C ARG A 68 4.13 -8.21 -19.00
N GLU A 69 4.63 -9.07 -18.15
CA GLU A 69 4.01 -9.44 -16.89
C GLU A 69 4.52 -8.56 -15.75
N VAL A 70 3.65 -8.25 -14.80
CA VAL A 70 3.97 -7.44 -13.63
C VAL A 70 3.42 -8.14 -12.39
N LYS A 71 4.27 -8.36 -11.39
CA LYS A 71 3.82 -8.74 -10.05
C LYS A 71 3.89 -7.52 -9.15
N MET A 72 2.80 -7.20 -8.47
CA MET A 72 2.73 -6.14 -7.49
C MET A 72 2.60 -6.74 -6.10
N LYS A 73 3.60 -6.48 -5.25
CA LYS A 73 3.53 -6.75 -3.83
C LYS A 73 3.07 -5.51 -3.10
N SER A 74 1.99 -5.63 -2.35
CA SER A 74 1.51 -4.57 -1.47
C SER A 74 1.90 -4.89 -0.05
N SER A 75 2.63 -3.99 0.60
CA SER A 75 2.95 -4.11 2.03
C SER A 75 2.56 -2.85 2.78
N ALA A 76 2.09 -3.01 4.01
CA ALA A 76 1.98 -1.92 4.95
C ALA A 76 3.21 -1.83 5.86
N GLU A 77 3.59 -0.61 6.29
CA GLU A 77 4.66 -0.42 7.28
C GLU A 77 4.35 -1.08 8.63
N LYS A 78 3.06 -1.22 8.95
CA LYS A 78 2.56 -1.98 10.09
C LYS A 78 1.75 -3.14 9.54
N GLY A 79 2.16 -4.37 9.87
CA GLY A 79 1.40 -5.57 9.54
C GLY A 79 0.07 -5.64 10.28
N LEU A 80 -0.78 -6.60 9.92
CA LEU A 80 -2.10 -6.79 10.53
C LEU A 80 -2.01 -6.96 12.05
N TYR A 81 -0.98 -7.67 12.51
CA TYR A 81 -0.71 -7.88 13.93
C TYR A 81 -0.42 -6.57 14.68
N ASP A 82 0.43 -5.71 14.12
CA ASP A 82 0.79 -4.44 14.76
C ASP A 82 -0.41 -3.49 14.84
N LEU A 83 -1.27 -3.48 13.81
CA LEU A 83 -2.50 -2.69 13.82
C LEU A 83 -3.49 -3.21 14.86
N ALA A 84 -3.63 -4.53 14.99
CA ALA A 84 -4.48 -5.14 16.01
C ALA A 84 -3.98 -4.83 17.43
N LEU A 85 -2.68 -4.95 17.69
CA LEU A 85 -2.08 -4.58 18.97
C LEU A 85 -2.27 -3.10 19.27
N PHE A 86 -2.02 -2.21 18.31
CA PHE A 86 -2.26 -0.78 18.49
C PHE A 86 -3.71 -0.49 18.89
N GLY A 87 -4.69 -1.14 18.27
CA GLY A 87 -6.10 -0.98 18.63
C GLY A 87 -6.45 -1.50 20.03
N ILE A 88 -5.81 -2.57 20.49
CA ILE A 88 -5.97 -3.13 21.84
C ILE A 88 -5.35 -2.20 22.89
N ASP A 89 -4.12 -1.74 22.66
CA ASP A 89 -3.41 -0.81 23.54
C ASP A 89 -4.12 0.55 23.62
N PHE A 90 -4.64 1.07 22.50
CA PHE A 90 -5.43 2.32 22.47
C PHE A 90 -6.71 2.22 23.32
N LYS A 91 -7.29 1.02 23.44
CA LYS A 91 -8.43 0.75 24.32
C LYS A 91 -8.03 0.52 25.78
N GLY A 92 -6.75 0.64 26.12
CA GLY A 92 -6.22 0.46 27.48
C GLY A 92 -6.10 -0.99 27.92
N LEU A 93 -6.25 -1.95 27.01
CA LEU A 93 -6.12 -3.37 27.29
C LEU A 93 -4.65 -3.77 27.07
N LYS A 94 -4.03 -4.48 28.03
CA LYS A 94 -2.69 -5.03 27.84
C LYS A 94 -2.79 -6.51 27.49
N ALA A 95 -2.39 -6.86 26.27
CA ALA A 95 -2.20 -8.25 25.90
C ALA A 95 -0.96 -8.82 26.61
N ASP A 96 -1.09 -10.03 27.17
CA ASP A 96 0.03 -10.78 27.76
C ASP A 96 0.89 -11.46 26.67
N ASP A 97 2.08 -11.92 27.05
CA ASP A 97 3.11 -12.35 26.10
C ASP A 97 2.76 -13.67 25.38
N VAL A 98 1.97 -14.53 26.02
CA VAL A 98 1.48 -15.77 25.44
C VAL A 98 0.44 -15.48 24.36
N PHE A 99 -0.54 -14.61 24.64
CA PHE A 99 -1.52 -14.19 23.64
C PHE A 99 -0.85 -13.49 22.46
N LYS A 100 0.09 -12.58 22.71
CA LYS A 100 0.88 -11.89 21.68
C LYS A 100 1.57 -12.89 20.74
N SER A 101 2.22 -13.90 21.29
CA SER A 101 2.93 -14.91 20.50
C SER A 101 2.00 -15.72 19.60
N LEU A 102 0.84 -16.15 20.12
CA LEU A 102 -0.18 -16.88 19.34
C LEU A 102 -0.82 -16.00 18.26
N ALA A 103 -1.17 -14.77 18.60
CA ALA A 103 -1.75 -13.80 17.67
C ALA A 103 -0.77 -13.44 16.54
N LYS A 104 0.53 -13.35 16.82
CA LYS A 104 1.55 -13.13 15.79
C LYS A 104 1.60 -14.27 14.78
N VAL A 105 1.60 -15.51 15.23
CA VAL A 105 1.58 -16.69 14.35
C VAL A 105 0.32 -16.70 13.49
N ALA A 106 -0.85 -16.47 14.10
CA ALA A 106 -2.12 -16.42 13.36
C ALA A 106 -2.13 -15.30 12.32
N ALA A 107 -1.61 -14.12 12.66
CA ALA A 107 -1.51 -12.99 11.75
C ALA A 107 -0.60 -13.30 10.56
N THR A 108 0.58 -13.91 10.76
CA THR A 108 1.48 -14.29 9.64
C THR A 108 0.82 -15.28 8.67
N VAL A 109 -0.06 -16.16 9.15
CA VAL A 109 -0.82 -17.08 8.28
C VAL A 109 -1.89 -16.34 7.47
N LEU A 110 -2.53 -15.33 8.06
CA LEU A 110 -3.61 -14.56 7.43
C LEU A 110 -3.10 -13.38 6.59
N GLU A 111 -1.89 -12.87 6.84
CA GLU A 111 -1.28 -11.74 6.14
C GLU A 111 -1.29 -11.91 4.62
N PRO A 112 -0.88 -13.07 4.03
CA PRO A 112 -0.94 -13.26 2.58
C PRO A 112 -2.36 -13.28 2.00
N ILE A 113 -3.38 -13.53 2.82
CA ILE A 113 -4.79 -13.53 2.41
C ILE A 113 -5.35 -12.10 2.44
N VAL A 114 -4.95 -11.32 3.44
CA VAL A 114 -5.38 -9.93 3.64
C VAL A 114 -4.60 -8.96 2.73
N GLU A 115 -3.31 -9.23 2.52
CA GLU A 115 -2.40 -8.50 1.64
C GLU A 115 -1.91 -9.42 0.51
N PRO A 116 -2.77 -9.78 -0.45
CA PRO A 116 -2.38 -10.68 -1.53
C PRO A 116 -1.42 -10.00 -2.51
N ASP A 117 -0.45 -10.78 -3.01
CA ASP A 117 0.32 -10.41 -4.20
C ASP A 117 -0.63 -10.34 -5.40
N LEU A 118 -0.64 -9.21 -6.10
CA LEU A 118 -1.41 -9.04 -7.32
C LEU A 118 -0.55 -9.31 -8.55
N ASN A 119 -1.13 -9.91 -9.58
CA ASN A 119 -0.48 -10.13 -10.86
C ASN A 119 -1.22 -9.35 -11.93
N GLY A 120 -0.47 -8.77 -12.87
CA GLY A 120 -0.99 -7.96 -13.96
C GLY A 120 -0.14 -8.08 -15.21
N ARG A 121 -0.58 -7.38 -16.26
CA ARG A 121 0.12 -7.28 -17.55
C ARG A 121 -0.04 -5.87 -18.08
N PHE A 122 0.89 -5.40 -18.90
CA PHE A 122 0.72 -4.12 -19.59
C PHE A 122 -0.54 -4.16 -20.47
N ALA A 123 -1.36 -3.11 -20.34
CA ALA A 123 -2.46 -2.88 -21.28
C ALA A 123 -1.89 -2.81 -22.70
N GLU A 124 -2.57 -3.43 -23.67
CA GLU A 124 -2.21 -3.25 -25.08
C GLU A 124 -2.49 -1.81 -25.51
N ASP A 125 -1.57 -1.25 -26.31
CA ASP A 125 -1.50 0.13 -26.82
C ASP A 125 -2.67 1.04 -26.42
N VAL A 126 -2.53 1.68 -25.26
CA VAL A 126 -3.29 2.90 -24.98
C VAL A 126 -2.69 3.96 -25.89
N GLN A 127 -3.41 4.32 -26.96
CA GLN A 127 -3.08 5.49 -27.77
C GLN A 127 -3.05 6.71 -26.84
N VAL A 128 -1.85 7.15 -26.49
CA VAL A 128 -1.64 8.44 -25.80
C VAL A 128 -2.06 9.51 -26.82
N PRO A 129 -3.06 10.35 -26.53
CA PRO A 129 -3.41 11.44 -27.42
C PRO A 129 -2.16 12.31 -27.62
N ALA A 130 -1.78 12.56 -28.87
CA ALA A 130 -0.74 13.51 -29.18
C ALA A 130 -1.19 14.90 -28.71
N GLU A 131 -0.32 15.56 -27.94
CA GLU A 131 -0.47 16.97 -27.56
C GLU A 131 -0.41 17.90 -28.77
#